data_AF-A0A3C1RTU0-F1
#
_entry.id   AF-A0A3C1RTU0-F1
#
_cell.length_a   1.000
_cell.length_b   1.000
_cell.length_c   1.000
_cell.angle_alpha   90.00
_cell.angle_beta   90.00
_cell.angle_gamma   90.00
#
_symmetry.space_group_name_H-M   'P 1'
#
loop_
_entity.id
_entity.type
_entity.pdbx_description
1 polymer ?
#
loop_
_entity_poly.entity_id
_entity_poly.type
_entity_poly.pdbx_seq_one_letter_code
_entity_poly.pdbx_strand_id
1 'polypeptide(L)'
;MNQPLLHFFATKNYKNLCSEQPFYLSNLNIFIGSNGSGKSNFISCLKFLKNCLINIPEENRGVSGFEDALSKIGGTRILDSSVSSPAKINLYYCFSQISQTNNPQRDSVVFDLQLY
;
A
#
# COMPACT_ATOMS: atom_id res chain seq x y z
N MET A 1 1.81 25.06 7.61
CA MET A 1 0.90 24.14 6.88
C MET A 1 0.79 22.86 7.68
N ASN A 2 -0.41 22.43 8.06
CA ASN A 2 -0.63 21.11 8.64
C ASN A 2 -0.68 20.11 7.47
N GLN A 3 0.38 19.33 7.28
CA GLN A 3 0.40 18.27 6.28
C GLN A 3 -0.17 16.99 6.91
N PRO A 4 -1.07 16.25 6.22
CA PRO A 4 -1.54 14.98 6.72
C PRO A 4 -0.36 14.01 6.84
N LEU A 5 -0.14 13.48 8.04
CA LEU A 5 0.92 12.51 8.31
C LEU A 5 0.33 11.11 8.21
N LEU A 6 1.03 10.18 7.55
CA LEU A 6 0.65 8.77 7.55
C LEU A 6 0.78 8.23 8.98
N HIS A 7 -0.34 7.84 9.58
CA HIS A 7 -0.41 7.39 10.97
C HIS A 7 -0.18 5.89 11.09
N PHE A 8 -0.82 5.09 10.23
CA PHE A 8 -0.55 3.67 10.12
C PHE A 8 -0.83 3.16 8.71
N PHE A 9 -0.34 1.96 8.44
CA PHE A 9 -0.82 1.16 7.31
C PHE A 9 -0.93 -0.31 7.71
N ALA A 10 -1.75 -1.07 6.98
CA ALA A 10 -1.89 -2.51 7.17
C ALA A 10 -1.94 -3.21 5.82
N THR A 11 -1.57 -4.49 5.81
CA THR A 11 -1.54 -5.31 4.60
C THR A 11 -2.17 -6.67 4.85
N LYS A 12 -2.86 -7.20 3.83
CA LYS A 12 -3.37 -8.58 3.82
C LYS A 12 -2.97 -9.26 2.52
N ASN A 13 -2.43 -10.48 2.64
CA ASN A 13 -1.97 -11.32 1.54
C ASN A 13 -0.89 -10.68 0.64
N TYR A 14 -0.15 -9.67 1.12
CA TYR A 14 0.91 -9.00 0.36
C TYR A 14 2.29 -9.57 0.71
N LYS A 15 2.88 -10.33 -0.24
CA LYS A 15 4.17 -11.00 -0.09
C LYS A 15 4.30 -11.62 1.31
N ASN A 16 5.40 -11.38 2.02
CA ASN A 16 5.59 -11.87 3.38
C ASN A 16 5.30 -10.81 4.46
N LEU A 17 4.63 -9.71 4.11
CA LEU A 17 4.26 -8.68 5.08
C LEU A 17 2.87 -9.01 5.64
N CYS A 18 2.88 -9.87 6.66
CA CYS A 18 1.69 -10.27 7.39
C CYS A 18 1.83 -9.80 8.85
N SER A 19 0.85 -9.04 9.31
CA SER A 19 0.75 -8.60 10.70
C SER A 19 -0.72 -8.59 11.10
N GLU A 20 -1.01 -9.12 12.28
CA GLU A 20 -2.37 -9.08 12.86
C GLU A 20 -2.78 -7.65 13.21
N GLN A 21 -1.81 -6.78 13.47
CA GLN A 21 -2.01 -5.38 13.83
C GLN A 21 -1.44 -4.43 12.76
N PRO A 22 -2.02 -3.24 12.58
CA PRO A 22 -1.45 -2.21 11.71
C PRO A 22 -0.03 -1.81 12.13
N PHE A 23 0.77 -1.41 11.14
CA PHE A 23 2.07 -0.80 11.36
C PHE A 23 1.89 0.69 11.66
N TYR A 24 1.95 1.05 12.93
CA TYR A 24 1.91 2.44 13.37
C TYR A 24 3.23 3.14 13.06
N LEU A 25 3.12 4.34 12.50
CA LEU A 25 4.26 5.18 12.16
C LEU A 25 4.34 6.38 13.11
N SER A 26 5.57 6.70 13.48
CA SER A 26 5.93 7.89 14.25
C SER A 26 6.74 8.85 13.38
N ASN A 27 7.19 9.97 13.95
CA ASN A 27 8.06 10.94 13.25
C ASN A 27 9.41 10.34 12.83
N LEU A 28 9.89 9.32 13.55
CA LEU A 28 11.07 8.53 13.20
C LEU A 28 10.72 7.04 13.31
N ASN A 29 10.98 6.29 12.25
CA ASN A 29 10.75 4.85 12.20
C ASN A 29 12.06 4.15 11.81
N ILE A 30 12.53 3.22 12.63
CA ILE A 30 13.73 2.44 12.38
C ILE A 30 13.31 0.98 12.20
N PHE A 31 13.56 0.43 11.01
CA PHE A 31 13.17 -0.94 10.68
C PHE A 31 14.36 -1.90 10.81
N ILE A 32 14.33 -2.76 11.83
CA ILE A 32 15.39 -3.72 12.13
C ILE A 32 14.83 -5.14 11.98
N GLY A 33 15.64 -6.05 11.41
CA GLY A 33 15.28 -7.46 11.25
C GLY A 33 16.27 -8.19 10.35
N SER A 34 16.17 -9.52 10.32
CA SER A 34 17.02 -10.38 9.47
C SER A 34 16.81 -10.14 7.97
N ASN A 35 17.74 -10.62 7.14
CA ASN A 35 17.52 -10.62 5.69
C ASN A 35 16.29 -11.47 5.34
N GLY A 36 15.50 -11.00 4.38
CA GLY A 36 14.23 -11.64 4.02
C GLY A 36 13.07 -11.35 4.97
N SER A 37 13.24 -10.65 6.09
CA SER A 37 12.18 -10.38 7.07
C SER A 37 11.05 -9.43 6.60
N GLY A 38 11.03 -9.02 5.33
CA GLY A 38 9.98 -8.15 4.79
C GLY A 38 10.25 -6.65 4.86
N LYS A 39 11.41 -6.19 5.37
CA LYS A 39 11.76 -4.75 5.42
C LYS A 39 11.63 -4.04 4.07
N SER A 40 12.13 -4.63 2.99
CA SER A 40 11.99 -4.04 1.65
C SER A 40 10.54 -4.04 1.17
N ASN A 41 9.75 -5.06 1.53
CA ASN A 41 8.33 -5.13 1.18
C ASN A 41 7.52 -4.06 1.92
N PHE A 42 7.84 -3.80 3.19
CA PHE A 42 7.31 -2.68 3.98
C PHE A 42 7.57 -1.34 3.27
N ILE A 43 8.82 -1.07 2.88
CA ILE A 43 9.17 0.15 2.15
C ILE A 43 8.46 0.21 0.79
N SER A 44 8.27 -0.92 0.11
CA SER A 44 7.52 -0.98 -1.15
C SER A 44 6.05 -0.59 -0.99
N CYS A 45 5.39 -0.85 0.14
CA CYS A 45 4.03 -0.34 0.40
C CYS A 45 4.02 1.19 0.45
N LEU A 46 4.97 1.81 1.18
CA LEU A 46 5.06 3.27 1.24
C LEU A 46 5.38 3.89 -0.13
N LYS A 47 6.26 3.25 -0.91
CA LYS A 47 6.57 3.67 -2.28
C LYS A 47 5.39 3.51 -3.22
N PHE A 48 4.60 2.45 -3.07
CA PHE A 48 3.39 2.24 -3.86
C PHE A 48 2.40 3.38 -3.63
N LEU A 49 2.09 3.71 -2.38
CA LEU A 49 1.24 4.86 -2.04
C LEU A 49 1.74 6.14 -2.71
N LYS A 50 3.03 6.45 -2.59
CA LYS A 50 3.64 7.61 -3.24
C LYS A 50 3.49 7.56 -4.77
N ASN A 51 3.80 6.43 -5.40
CA ASN A 51 3.81 6.30 -6.85
C ASN A 51 2.40 6.35 -7.45
N CYS A 52 1.39 5.88 -6.74
CA CYS A 52 -0.01 6.02 -7.16
C CYS A 52 -0.47 7.48 -7.18
N LEU A 53 0.10 8.34 -6.35
CA LEU A 53 -0.26 9.76 -6.23
C LEU A 53 0.52 10.67 -7.17
N ILE A 54 1.65 10.21 -7.71
CA ILE A 54 2.44 11.00 -8.66
C ILE A 54 1.85 10.77 -10.06
N ASN A 55 1.26 11.83 -10.62
CA ASN A 55 1.04 11.91 -12.07
C ASN A 55 2.43 11.97 -12.72
N ILE A 56 2.93 10.84 -13.19
CA ILE A 56 4.10 10.82 -14.07
C ILE A 56 3.58 11.29 -15.44
N PRO A 57 3.96 12.48 -15.94
CA PRO A 57 3.59 12.91 -17.27
C PRO A 57 4.51 12.20 -18.27
N GLU A 58 4.27 10.92 -18.50
CA GLU A 58 4.86 10.22 -19.64
C GLU A 58 3.74 9.79 -20.58
N GLU A 59 3.18 10.78 -21.29
CA GLU A 59 2.26 10.62 -22.42
C GLU A 59 2.78 9.62 -23.48
N ASN A 60 4.10 9.33 -23.47
CA ASN A 60 4.75 8.44 -24.43
C ASN A 60 4.66 6.94 -24.12
N ARG A 61 4.23 6.51 -22.92
CA ARG A 61 4.23 5.07 -22.55
C ARG A 61 2.85 4.40 -22.53
N GLY A 62 1.76 5.16 -22.54
CA GLY A 62 0.40 4.61 -22.52
C GLY A 62 0.05 3.81 -21.25
N VAL A 63 0.81 3.95 -20.17
CA VAL A 63 0.60 3.26 -18.88
C VAL A 63 0.38 4.30 -17.79
N SER A 64 -0.67 4.12 -16.98
CA SER A 64 -0.99 5.01 -15.86
C SER A 64 0.01 4.88 -14.70
N GLY A 65 0.14 5.92 -13.88
CA GLY A 65 1.00 5.88 -12.68
C GLY A 65 0.63 4.74 -11.71
N PHE A 66 -0.65 4.37 -11.66
CA PHE A 66 -1.12 3.24 -10.87
C PHE A 66 -0.65 1.88 -11.43
N GLU A 67 -0.76 1.66 -12.74
CA GLU A 67 -0.31 0.40 -13.37
C GLU A 67 1.20 0.22 -13.24
N ASP A 68 1.98 1.30 -13.41
CA ASP A 68 3.41 1.29 -13.15
C ASP A 68 3.71 1.00 -11.67
N ALA A 69 2.96 1.59 -10.74
CA ALA A 69 3.08 1.31 -9.31
C ALA A 69 2.76 -0.17 -8.98
N LEU A 70 1.72 -0.75 -9.58
CA LEU A 70 1.36 -2.16 -9.44
C LEU A 70 2.46 -3.10 -9.96
N SER A 71 3.04 -2.77 -11.12
CA SER A 71 4.18 -3.51 -11.67
C SER A 71 5.38 -3.48 -10.71
N LYS A 72 5.70 -2.29 -10.17
CA LYS A 72 6.84 -2.08 -9.26
C LYS A 72 6.66 -2.69 -7.88
N ILE A 73 5.45 -2.68 -7.31
CA ILE A 73 5.22 -3.22 -5.97
C ILE A 73 5.34 -4.76 -5.95
N GLY A 74 5.01 -5.43 -7.04
CA GLY A 74 5.18 -6.88 -7.15
C GLY A 74 4.71 -7.53 -8.44
N GLY A 75 3.91 -6.84 -9.27
CA GLY A 75 3.39 -7.40 -10.51
C GLY A 75 2.71 -8.75 -10.29
N THR A 76 3.12 -9.78 -11.04
CA THR A 76 2.59 -11.14 -10.92
C THR A 76 3.00 -11.89 -9.64
N ARG A 77 3.96 -11.36 -8.88
CA ARG A 77 4.52 -11.95 -7.64
C ARG A 77 4.16 -11.15 -6.39
N ILE A 78 3.01 -10.48 -6.43
CA ILE A 78 2.53 -9.60 -5.35
C ILE A 78 1.86 -10.38 -4.21
N LEU A 79 1.25 -11.54 -4.52
CA LEU A 79 0.54 -12.37 -3.55
C LEU A 79 1.50 -13.08 -2.60
N ASP A 80 1.09 -13.21 -1.33
CA ASP A 80 1.73 -14.10 -0.37
C ASP A 80 1.77 -15.53 -0.91
N SER A 81 2.97 -16.14 -0.90
CA SER A 81 3.19 -17.51 -1.33
C SER A 81 2.43 -18.55 -0.52
N SER A 82 2.02 -18.23 0.72
CA SER A 82 1.21 -19.16 1.53
C SER A 82 -0.28 -19.13 1.20
N VAL A 83 -0.73 -18.23 0.31
CA VAL A 83 -2.14 -18.07 -0.06
C VAL A 83 -2.39 -18.67 -1.44
N SER A 84 -3.43 -19.51 -1.55
CA SER A 84 -3.83 -20.09 -2.84
C SER A 84 -4.36 -19.02 -3.80
N SER A 85 -3.87 -19.02 -5.03
CA SER A 85 -4.39 -18.17 -6.11
C SER A 85 -5.67 -18.74 -6.73
N PRO A 86 -6.66 -17.92 -7.14
CA PRO A 86 -6.68 -16.45 -7.07
C PRO A 86 -7.09 -15.95 -5.68
N ALA A 87 -6.44 -14.86 -5.24
CA ALA A 87 -6.77 -14.20 -3.98
C ALA A 87 -6.62 -12.68 -4.09
N LYS A 88 -7.34 -11.96 -3.22
CA LYS A 88 -7.26 -10.50 -3.11
C LYS A 88 -6.09 -10.09 -2.20
N ILE A 89 -5.50 -8.94 -2.52
CA ILE A 89 -4.49 -8.27 -1.72
C ILE A 89 -5.06 -6.94 -1.28
N ASN A 90 -4.89 -6.62 -0.01
CA ASN A 90 -5.45 -5.42 0.56
C ASN A 90 -4.31 -4.58 1.15
N LEU A 91 -4.29 -3.29 0.81
CA LEU A 91 -3.36 -2.30 1.33
C LEU A 91 -4.19 -1.17 1.93
N TYR A 92 -4.05 -0.95 3.23
CA TYR A 92 -4.83 0.03 3.99
C TYR A 92 -3.90 1.14 4.48
N TYR A 93 -4.30 2.40 4.33
CA TYR A 93 -3.51 3.57 4.77
C TYR A 93 -4.40 4.54 5.55
N CYS A 94 -3.91 5.03 6.69
CA CYS A 94 -4.62 6.00 7.52
C CYS A 94 -3.74 7.22 7.78
N PHE A 95 -4.31 8.41 7.67
CA PHE A 95 -3.60 9.67 7.91
C PHE A 95 -4.17 10.40 9.13
N SER A 96 -3.30 11.05 9.91
CA SER A 96 -3.64 11.67 11.21
C SER A 96 -4.62 12.86 11.13
N GLN A 97 -5.03 13.30 9.94
CA GLN A 97 -5.84 14.51 9.74
C GLN A 97 -6.92 14.42 8.66
N ILE A 98 -7.42 13.23 8.35
CA ILE A 98 -8.64 13.12 7.54
C ILE A 98 -9.84 13.19 8.50
N SER A 99 -10.34 14.40 8.75
CA SER A 99 -11.69 14.57 9.31
C SER A 99 -12.66 13.90 8.33
N GLN A 100 -13.16 12.73 8.70
CA GLN A 100 -14.04 11.91 7.87
C GLN A 100 -15.26 12.71 7.40
N THR A 101 -15.29 13.12 6.13
CA THR A 101 -16.52 13.55 5.48
C THR A 101 -17.09 12.36 4.70
N ASN A 102 -17.98 11.63 5.37
CA ASN A 102 -19.09 10.83 4.84
C ASN A 102 -18.80 9.63 3.91
N ASN A 103 -19.43 8.50 4.26
CA ASN A 103 -19.56 7.26 3.49
C ASN A 103 -19.74 7.47 1.97
N PRO A 104 -19.20 6.54 1.16
CA PRO A 104 -20.15 5.68 0.46
C PRO A 104 -19.71 4.21 0.38
N GLN A 105 -20.69 3.31 0.58
CA GLN A 105 -20.71 1.98 -0.02
C GLN A 105 -20.42 2.09 -1.51
N ARG A 106 -19.38 1.43 -2.02
CA ARG A 106 -19.36 0.90 -3.39
C ARG A 106 -18.57 -0.41 -3.44
N ASP A 107 -19.30 -1.48 -3.71
CA ASP A 107 -18.78 -2.76 -4.18
C ASP A 107 -18.19 -2.56 -5.58
N SER A 108 -16.86 -2.69 -5.71
CA SER A 108 -16.22 -2.92 -7.01
C SER A 108 -14.93 -3.73 -6.86
N VAL A 109 -14.66 -4.50 -7.91
CA VAL A 109 -14.00 -5.81 -7.87
C VAL A 109 -12.49 -5.70 -8.10
N VAL A 110 -11.74 -6.60 -7.47
CA VAL A 110 -10.28 -6.88 -7.58
C VAL A 110 -9.34 -6.08 -6.66
N PHE A 111 -9.53 -4.77 -6.44
CA PHE A 111 -8.66 -3.99 -5.54
C PHE A 111 -9.49 -2.95 -4.76
N ASP A 112 -9.37 -2.96 -3.43
CA ASP A 112 -10.03 -2.02 -2.53
C ASP A 112 -8.97 -1.20 -1.79
N LEU A 113 -8.96 0.12 -2.02
CA LEU A 113 -8.10 1.08 -1.35
C LEU A 113 -8.99 1.91 -0.42
N GLN A 114 -8.88 1.65 0.87
CA GLN A 114 -9.62 2.40 1.89
C GLN A 114 -8.69 3.41 2.55
N LEU A 115 -9.10 4.68 2.51
CA LEU A 115 -8.48 5.77 3.25
C LEU A 115 -9.30 5.99 4.53
N TYR A 116 -8.65 5.86 5.68
CA TYR A 116 -9.25 6.07 7.00
C TYR A 116 -8.75 7.36 7.64
#